data_AF-A0A8B8P9L2-F1
#
_entry.id   AF-A0A8B8P9L2-F1
#
_cell.length_a   1.000
_cell.length_b   1.000
_cell.length_c   1.000
_cell.angle_alpha   90.00
_cell.angle_beta   90.00
_cell.angle_gamma   90.00
#
_symmetry.space_group_name_H-M   'P 1'
#
loop_
_entity.id
_entity.type
_entity.pdbx_description
1 polymer ?
#
loop_
_entity_poly.entity_id
_entity_poly.type
_entity_poly.pdbx_seq_one_letter_code
_entity_poly.pdbx_strand_id
1 'polypeptide(L)'
;MAKGEKGKHSGEEKDRENGVLADATAYPTVEDDEEHGDDLRNPRFPGWFAEYSPLWPGQAHFLKIERVLFEGKSEYQHMMVLESTAYGKVFVLDGALQLTEKDECAYQEMITHLPLCSIPSPQKVLLIGGGDGGILREISRHSSVTQIDICEMDMMLIDVYREFFPEVAVGYDDPRVRLHVMDGGEFLRSAQGGAYDVIIVDAFDPIRPDHDIFGSPFFEMVAKTLREGGVMCIQAESLWFPSLNLPQLIHTFRNIFKGSVNYAWTPVPAFPSGVIGFLLCSTEGPDVDFTRPVNPLDHQNAANFFGVAKEPPKFYNAEIHSASFCLPSFARDCL
;
A
#
# COMPACT_ATOMS: atom_id res chain seq x y z
N MET A 1 7.82 10.70 73.12
CA MET A 1 6.35 10.53 73.24
C MET A 1 5.69 11.20 72.04
N ALA A 2 4.54 10.69 71.55
CA ALA A 2 3.59 11.26 70.56
C ALA A 2 4.15 12.13 69.41
N LYS A 3 4.20 11.64 68.17
CA LYS A 3 3.09 11.50 67.17
C LYS A 3 2.60 12.82 66.55
N GLY A 4 2.75 12.92 65.22
CA GLY A 4 2.11 13.89 64.33
C GLY A 4 2.16 13.37 62.88
N GLU A 5 0.99 13.18 62.27
CA GLU A 5 0.78 12.74 60.87
C GLU A 5 1.02 13.90 59.87
N LYS A 6 1.04 13.81 58.53
CA LYS A 6 0.89 12.76 57.48
C LYS A 6 1.43 13.39 56.17
N GLY A 7 1.87 12.61 55.19
CA GLY A 7 2.18 13.16 53.86
C GLY A 7 2.79 12.15 52.88
N LYS A 8 1.98 11.60 51.97
CA LYS A 8 2.46 10.80 50.84
C LYS A 8 2.88 11.73 49.69
N HIS A 9 4.01 11.44 49.07
CA HIS A 9 4.22 11.72 47.64
C HIS A 9 4.91 10.52 47.00
N SER A 10 4.23 9.91 46.04
CA SER A 10 4.75 8.91 45.14
C SER A 10 5.61 9.61 44.08
N GLY A 11 6.81 9.07 43.83
CA GLY A 11 7.51 9.34 42.58
C GLY A 11 6.96 8.35 41.54
N GLU A 12 6.24 8.85 40.55
CA GLU A 12 5.88 8.09 39.36
C GLU A 12 6.96 8.32 38.31
N GLU A 13 7.72 7.27 37.98
CA GLU A 13 8.48 7.25 36.73
C GLU A 13 7.48 7.27 35.58
N LYS A 14 7.67 8.22 34.65
CA LYS A 14 6.87 8.26 33.42
C LYS A 14 7.45 7.26 32.44
N ASP A 15 6.82 6.09 32.37
CA ASP A 15 6.97 5.20 31.24
C ASP A 15 6.68 5.97 29.95
N ARG A 16 7.63 5.91 29.02
CA ARG A 16 7.43 6.33 27.64
C ARG A 16 6.90 5.13 26.89
N GLU A 17 5.59 5.09 26.68
CA GLU A 17 4.97 4.17 25.73
C GLU A 17 5.43 4.54 24.30
N ASN A 18 6.59 4.00 23.91
CA ASN A 18 6.95 3.90 22.51
C ASN A 18 6.02 2.86 21.87
N GLY A 19 4.99 3.34 21.17
CA GLY A 19 4.15 2.51 20.31
C GLY A 19 4.95 2.03 19.11
N VAL A 20 5.80 1.01 19.31
CA VAL A 20 6.37 0.21 18.23
C VAL A 20 5.21 -0.62 17.66
N LEU A 21 4.85 -0.37 16.39
CA LEU A 21 3.92 -1.23 15.67
C LEU A 21 4.48 -2.66 15.67
N ALA A 22 3.66 -3.62 16.08
CA ALA A 22 4.11 -4.99 16.26
C ALA A 22 4.53 -5.61 14.92
N ASP A 23 5.73 -6.18 14.90
CA ASP A 23 6.26 -7.01 13.82
C ASP A 23 5.32 -8.20 13.58
N ALA A 24 4.47 -8.07 12.57
CA ALA A 24 3.37 -8.98 12.29
C ALA A 24 3.71 -9.85 11.08
N THR A 25 4.14 -11.08 11.36
CA THR A 25 4.57 -12.12 10.41
C THR A 25 5.99 -11.95 9.86
N ALA A 26 6.97 -12.23 10.71
CA ALA A 26 8.28 -12.70 10.25
C ALA A 26 8.10 -13.92 9.33
N TYR A 27 8.37 -13.73 8.04
CA TYR A 27 8.43 -14.83 7.08
C TYR A 27 9.66 -15.69 7.42
N PRO A 28 9.58 -17.02 7.23
CA PRO A 28 10.68 -17.90 7.60
C PRO A 28 11.92 -17.62 6.73
N THR A 29 12.96 -17.08 7.36
CA THR A 29 14.32 -17.05 6.79
C THR A 29 14.76 -18.47 6.51
N VAL A 30 15.30 -18.71 5.31
CA VAL A 30 15.75 -20.05 4.89
C VAL A 30 17.02 -20.45 5.64
N GLU A 31 16.85 -21.07 6.80
CA GLU A 31 17.91 -21.86 7.42
C GLU A 31 17.99 -23.23 6.70
N ASP A 32 19.19 -23.58 6.21
CA ASP A 32 19.45 -24.83 5.48
C ASP A 32 19.48 -26.04 6.44
N ASP A 33 18.31 -26.46 6.91
CA ASP A 33 18.16 -27.71 7.67
C ASP A 33 18.27 -28.94 6.73
N GLU A 34 19.44 -29.58 6.78
CA GLU A 34 19.72 -30.87 6.13
C GLU A 34 19.13 -32.07 6.90
N GLU A 35 17.80 -32.20 7.00
CA GLU A 35 17.17 -33.49 7.35
C GLU A 35 16.13 -33.98 6.32
N HIS A 36 16.16 -35.28 6.06
CA HIS A 36 15.37 -35.96 5.02
C HIS A 36 14.08 -36.58 5.57
N GLY A 37 12.95 -36.29 4.91
CA GLY A 37 11.72 -37.09 5.00
C GLY A 37 10.54 -36.38 4.33
N ASP A 38 9.65 -37.00 3.54
CA ASP A 38 9.56 -38.38 2.99
C ASP A 38 9.59 -38.52 1.43
N ASP A 39 8.73 -37.95 0.55
CA ASP A 39 7.40 -37.34 0.75
C ASP A 39 6.57 -37.20 -0.57
N LEU A 40 5.23 -37.13 -0.50
CA LEU A 40 4.30 -36.63 -1.57
C LEU A 40 4.21 -35.08 -1.59
N ARG A 41 5.13 -34.49 -0.84
CA ARG A 41 4.88 -33.37 0.08
C ARG A 41 6.14 -32.46 0.13
N ASN A 42 7.09 -32.62 -0.83
CA ASN A 42 8.43 -32.02 -0.82
C ASN A 42 8.85 -31.36 -2.16
N PRO A 43 8.24 -30.23 -2.56
CA PRO A 43 8.58 -29.51 -3.80
C PRO A 43 9.80 -28.59 -3.62
N ARG A 44 11.02 -29.10 -3.82
CA ARG A 44 12.22 -28.26 -4.01
C ARG A 44 12.41 -27.96 -5.50
N PHE A 45 12.38 -26.68 -5.89
CA PHE A 45 12.55 -26.22 -7.27
C PHE A 45 13.83 -25.37 -7.41
N PRO A 46 15.00 -25.96 -7.75
CA PRO A 46 16.27 -25.23 -7.81
C PRO A 46 16.25 -24.01 -8.73
N GLY A 47 16.66 -22.86 -8.17
CA GLY A 47 16.62 -21.55 -8.85
C GLY A 47 15.22 -21.05 -9.16
N TRP A 48 14.22 -21.40 -8.34
CA TRP A 48 12.93 -20.72 -8.32
C TRP A 48 12.77 -20.04 -6.96
N PHE A 49 12.32 -18.80 -6.97
CA PHE A 49 11.80 -18.12 -5.78
C PHE A 49 10.37 -18.63 -5.54
N ALA A 50 9.99 -18.73 -4.27
CA ALA A 50 8.68 -19.20 -3.83
C ALA A 50 8.12 -18.22 -2.80
N GLU A 51 7.11 -17.45 -3.20
CA GLU A 51 6.33 -16.63 -2.28
C GLU A 51 5.28 -17.50 -1.59
N TYR A 52 5.37 -17.64 -0.28
CA TYR A 52 4.36 -18.30 0.55
C TYR A 52 4.23 -17.56 1.89
N SER A 53 3.00 -17.49 2.42
CA SER A 53 2.71 -16.78 3.66
C SER A 53 1.60 -17.49 4.45
N PRO A 54 1.60 -17.40 5.79
CA PRO A 54 0.43 -17.76 6.60
C PRO A 54 -0.86 -17.03 6.20
N LEU A 55 -0.76 -15.89 5.50
CA LEU A 55 -1.89 -15.13 4.94
C LEU A 55 -2.65 -15.90 3.85
N TRP A 56 -1.94 -16.73 3.07
CA TRP A 56 -2.50 -17.57 2.01
C TRP A 56 -2.09 -19.04 2.18
N PRO A 57 -2.62 -19.73 3.21
CA PRO A 57 -2.15 -21.05 3.60
C PRO A 57 -2.43 -22.13 2.54
N GLY A 58 -1.42 -22.96 2.27
CA GLY A 58 -1.53 -24.09 1.33
C GLY A 58 -1.32 -23.73 -0.14
N GLN A 59 -0.95 -22.50 -0.46
CA GLN A 59 -0.57 -22.06 -1.81
C GLN A 59 0.75 -21.27 -1.79
N ALA A 60 1.44 -21.25 -2.93
CA ALA A 60 2.67 -20.49 -3.13
C ALA A 60 2.79 -20.04 -4.60
N HIS A 61 3.37 -18.87 -4.85
CA HIS A 61 3.68 -18.41 -6.20
C HIS A 61 5.17 -18.62 -6.51
N PHE A 62 5.47 -19.30 -7.61
CA PHE A 62 6.85 -19.63 -8.02
C PHE A 62 7.28 -18.80 -9.22
N LEU A 63 8.39 -18.06 -9.09
CA LEU A 63 9.06 -17.37 -10.20
C LEU A 63 10.43 -17.97 -10.47
N LYS A 64 10.72 -18.29 -11.72
CA LYS A 64 12.04 -18.82 -12.13
C LYS A 64 13.05 -17.68 -12.09
N ILE A 65 14.10 -17.84 -11.28
CA ILE A 65 15.14 -16.83 -11.07
C ILE A 65 16.36 -17.17 -11.92
N GLU A 66 16.89 -16.15 -12.58
CA GLU A 66 18.15 -16.17 -13.34
C GLU A 66 19.32 -15.72 -12.46
N ARG A 67 19.14 -14.61 -11.72
CA ARG A 67 20.15 -14.03 -10.82
C ARG A 67 19.52 -13.41 -9.57
N VAL A 68 20.24 -13.46 -8.45
CA VAL A 68 20.06 -12.53 -7.34
C VAL A 68 20.89 -11.29 -7.68
N LEU A 69 20.26 -10.13 -7.79
CA LEU A 69 20.92 -8.85 -8.10
C LEU A 69 21.33 -8.12 -6.82
N PHE A 70 20.53 -8.26 -5.76
CA PHE A 70 20.75 -7.65 -4.46
C PHE A 70 20.12 -8.51 -3.36
N GLU A 71 20.76 -8.54 -2.19
CA GLU A 71 20.17 -9.02 -0.94
C GLU A 71 20.74 -8.17 0.20
N GLY A 72 19.88 -7.71 1.12
CA GLY A 72 20.27 -6.87 2.24
C GLY A 72 19.20 -6.83 3.32
N LYS A 73 19.54 -6.24 4.48
CA LYS A 73 18.60 -5.99 5.57
C LYS A 73 18.83 -4.59 6.14
N SER A 74 17.77 -3.81 6.24
CA SER A 74 17.76 -2.48 6.87
C SER A 74 17.54 -2.58 8.39
N GLU A 75 17.29 -1.46 9.07
CA GLU A 75 16.81 -1.47 10.46
C GLU A 75 15.37 -2.01 10.58
N TYR A 76 14.64 -2.07 9.47
CA TYR A 76 13.23 -2.44 9.41
C TYR A 76 13.03 -3.85 8.81
N GLN A 77 13.57 -4.11 7.61
CA GLN A 77 13.11 -5.21 6.74
C GLN A 77 14.27 -5.87 5.95
N HIS A 78 14.10 -7.14 5.58
CA HIS A 78 14.95 -7.85 4.61
C HIS A 78 14.47 -7.57 3.19
N MET A 79 15.41 -7.38 2.26
CA MET A 79 15.13 -7.01 0.88
C MET A 79 15.93 -7.88 -0.07
N MET A 80 15.28 -8.35 -1.14
CA MET A 80 15.95 -8.97 -2.28
C MET A 80 15.50 -8.31 -3.58
N VAL A 81 16.46 -8.10 -4.48
CA VAL A 81 16.17 -7.87 -5.90
C VAL A 81 16.59 -9.09 -6.68
N LEU A 82 15.61 -9.71 -7.34
CA LEU A 82 15.79 -10.91 -8.14
C LEU A 82 15.56 -10.57 -9.62
N GLU A 83 16.30 -11.20 -10.51
CA GLU A 83 16.02 -11.19 -11.94
C GLU A 83 15.31 -12.48 -12.32
N SER A 84 14.07 -12.38 -12.81
CA SER A 84 13.26 -13.52 -13.22
C SER A 84 13.28 -13.73 -14.73
N THR A 85 13.15 -14.97 -15.18
CA THR A 85 13.18 -15.30 -16.61
C THR A 85 11.90 -14.90 -17.38
N ALA A 86 10.89 -14.34 -16.70
CA ALA A 86 9.55 -14.14 -17.26
C ALA A 86 8.78 -12.90 -16.79
N TYR A 87 9.22 -12.24 -15.70
CA TYR A 87 8.59 -11.06 -15.10
C TYR A 87 9.54 -9.85 -15.01
N GLY A 88 10.76 -9.96 -15.57
CA GLY A 88 11.81 -8.95 -15.41
C GLY A 88 12.39 -9.01 -14.00
N LYS A 89 12.83 -7.87 -13.48
CA LYS A 89 13.23 -7.74 -12.07
C LYS A 89 12.01 -7.82 -11.15
N VAL A 90 12.25 -8.40 -9.99
CA VAL A 90 11.28 -8.66 -8.92
C VAL A 90 11.86 -8.10 -7.62
N PHE A 91 11.08 -7.28 -6.92
CA PHE A 91 11.42 -6.82 -5.57
C PHE A 91 10.66 -7.66 -4.55
N VAL A 92 11.40 -8.14 -3.55
CA VAL A 92 10.87 -8.96 -2.46
C VAL A 92 11.25 -8.30 -1.14
N LEU A 93 10.27 -8.14 -0.26
CA LEU A 93 10.38 -7.49 1.04
C LEU A 93 9.91 -8.48 2.11
N ASP A 94 10.81 -8.80 3.04
CA ASP A 94 10.67 -9.88 4.03
C ASP A 94 10.17 -11.20 3.41
N GLY A 95 10.47 -11.51 2.15
CA GLY A 95 9.99 -12.73 1.49
C GLY A 95 8.63 -12.63 0.78
N ALA A 96 7.88 -11.54 0.92
CA ALA A 96 6.70 -11.21 0.11
C ALA A 96 7.07 -10.44 -1.16
N LEU A 97 6.46 -10.79 -2.30
CA LEU A 97 6.66 -10.11 -3.57
C LEU A 97 5.91 -8.78 -3.55
N GLN A 98 6.65 -7.67 -3.65
CA GLN A 98 6.06 -6.33 -3.67
C GLN A 98 5.82 -5.83 -5.10
N LEU A 99 6.73 -6.15 -6.03
CA LEU A 99 6.72 -5.59 -7.38
C LEU A 99 7.39 -6.50 -8.40
N THR A 100 6.87 -6.51 -9.64
CA THR A 100 7.62 -6.94 -10.83
C THR A 100 7.55 -5.87 -11.93
N GLU A 101 8.61 -5.75 -12.73
CA GLU A 101 8.63 -4.81 -13.89
C GLU A 101 7.53 -5.08 -14.93
N LYS A 102 6.96 -6.30 -14.94
CA LYS A 102 6.00 -6.74 -15.94
C LYS A 102 4.56 -6.31 -15.66
N ASP A 103 4.17 -6.22 -14.39
CA ASP A 103 2.79 -5.96 -13.97
C ASP A 103 2.61 -4.89 -12.88
N GLU A 104 3.69 -4.23 -12.44
CA GLU A 104 3.68 -3.00 -11.61
C GLU A 104 2.60 -2.00 -12.02
N CYS A 105 2.43 -1.79 -13.33
CA CYS A 105 1.46 -0.87 -13.87
C CYS A 105 0.00 -1.19 -13.49
N ALA A 106 -0.36 -2.46 -13.34
CA ALA A 106 -1.72 -2.85 -12.97
C ALA A 106 -2.05 -2.48 -11.52
N TYR A 107 -1.05 -2.49 -10.63
CA TYR A 107 -1.20 -2.05 -9.25
C TYR A 107 -1.15 -0.52 -9.14
N GLN A 108 -0.03 0.08 -9.57
CA GLN A 108 0.27 1.50 -9.38
C GLN A 108 -0.74 2.41 -10.09
N GLU A 109 -1.12 2.09 -11.33
CA GLU A 109 -2.10 2.90 -12.06
C GLU A 109 -3.48 2.81 -11.40
N MET A 110 -3.88 1.65 -10.88
CA MET A 110 -5.18 1.47 -10.24
C MET A 110 -5.25 2.13 -8.86
N ILE A 111 -4.31 1.85 -7.96
CA ILE A 111 -4.29 2.45 -6.61
C ILE A 111 -4.22 3.99 -6.66
N THR A 112 -3.56 4.53 -7.69
CA THR A 112 -3.45 5.97 -7.93
C THR A 112 -4.67 6.56 -8.62
N HIS A 113 -5.10 5.99 -9.75
CA HIS A 113 -6.06 6.67 -10.62
C HIS A 113 -7.51 6.42 -10.20
N LEU A 114 -7.81 5.36 -9.43
CA LEU A 114 -9.11 5.21 -8.79
C LEU A 114 -9.45 6.44 -7.92
N PRO A 115 -8.67 6.83 -6.89
CA PRO A 115 -9.00 8.03 -6.10
C PRO A 115 -8.84 9.35 -6.89
N LEU A 116 -7.74 9.55 -7.63
CA LEU A 116 -7.47 10.85 -8.28
C LEU A 116 -8.44 11.17 -9.43
N CYS A 117 -9.02 10.17 -10.09
CA CYS A 117 -10.03 10.41 -11.13
C CYS A 117 -11.46 10.52 -10.58
N SER A 118 -11.72 10.13 -9.31
CA SER A 118 -13.04 10.23 -8.68
C SER A 118 -13.34 11.60 -8.06
N ILE A 119 -12.37 12.52 -8.00
CA ILE A 119 -12.58 13.91 -7.56
C ILE A 119 -12.09 14.93 -8.59
N PRO A 120 -12.72 16.12 -8.67
CA PRO A 120 -12.31 17.16 -9.61
C PRO A 120 -11.01 17.85 -9.17
N SER A 121 -10.01 17.89 -10.05
CA SER A 121 -8.79 18.71 -9.91
C SER A 121 -8.05 18.57 -8.56
N PRO A 122 -7.65 17.35 -8.13
CA PRO A 122 -6.85 17.17 -6.91
C PRO A 122 -5.54 17.98 -6.98
N GLN A 123 -5.19 18.68 -5.89
CA GLN A 123 -4.02 19.56 -5.81
C GLN A 123 -2.94 19.05 -4.85
N LYS A 124 -3.34 18.45 -3.72
CA LYS A 124 -2.44 17.95 -2.68
C LYS A 124 -2.71 16.47 -2.41
N VAL A 125 -1.68 15.67 -2.64
CA VAL A 125 -1.71 14.22 -2.43
C VAL A 125 -0.69 13.84 -1.37
N LEU A 126 -1.10 13.02 -0.41
CA LEU A 126 -0.21 12.32 0.52
C LEU A 126 -0.12 10.86 0.10
N LEU A 127 1.09 10.33 0.03
CA LEU A 127 1.38 8.90 -0.04
C LEU A 127 2.02 8.47 1.29
N ILE A 128 1.52 7.40 1.88
CA ILE A 128 2.14 6.75 3.04
C ILE A 128 2.62 5.38 2.56
N GLY A 129 3.91 5.07 2.73
CA GLY A 129 4.58 3.95 2.06
C GLY A 129 4.78 4.23 0.57
N GLY A 130 4.65 3.21 -0.29
CA GLY A 130 4.86 3.32 -1.74
C GLY A 130 6.27 3.76 -2.11
N GLY A 131 7.27 3.32 -1.31
CA GLY A 131 8.66 3.75 -1.40
C GLY A 131 9.36 3.38 -2.71
N ASP A 132 8.77 2.52 -3.55
CA ASP A 132 9.25 2.19 -4.89
C ASP A 132 9.26 3.40 -5.85
N GLY A 133 8.37 4.36 -5.61
CA GLY A 133 8.24 5.59 -6.40
C GLY A 133 7.35 5.48 -7.64
N GLY A 134 6.86 4.30 -8.01
CA GLY A 134 5.95 4.13 -9.13
C GLY A 134 4.59 4.79 -8.90
N ILE A 135 4.05 4.73 -7.67
CA ILE A 135 2.86 5.53 -7.33
C ILE A 135 3.13 7.04 -7.50
N LEU A 136 4.32 7.54 -7.16
CA LEU A 136 4.69 8.95 -7.40
C LEU A 136 4.73 9.26 -8.91
N ARG A 137 5.29 8.35 -9.72
CA ARG A 137 5.27 8.44 -11.20
C ARG A 137 3.84 8.53 -11.72
N GLU A 138 2.92 7.73 -11.21
CA GLU A 138 1.51 7.76 -11.61
C GLU A 138 0.76 9.00 -11.11
N ILE A 139 1.01 9.47 -9.87
CA ILE A 139 0.46 10.76 -9.38
C ILE A 139 0.95 11.91 -10.27
N SER A 140 2.19 11.84 -10.77
CA SER A 140 2.80 12.89 -11.57
C SER A 140 2.01 13.23 -12.84
N ARG A 141 1.23 12.29 -13.38
CA ARG A 141 0.37 12.49 -14.57
C ARG A 141 -0.71 13.54 -14.38
N HIS A 142 -1.14 13.76 -13.13
CA HIS A 142 -2.23 14.67 -12.82
C HIS A 142 -1.71 16.10 -12.76
N SER A 143 -2.01 16.89 -13.80
CA SER A 143 -1.53 18.27 -13.96
C SER A 143 -2.14 19.27 -12.97
N SER A 144 -3.26 18.92 -12.33
CA SER A 144 -3.83 19.68 -11.21
C SER A 144 -3.04 19.53 -9.91
N VAL A 145 -2.29 18.42 -9.75
CA VAL A 145 -1.52 18.14 -8.53
C VAL A 145 -0.31 19.07 -8.49
N THR A 146 -0.20 19.84 -7.40
CA THR A 146 0.85 20.85 -7.18
C THR A 146 1.81 20.47 -6.07
N GLN A 147 1.43 19.53 -5.20
CA GLN A 147 2.25 19.03 -4.10
C GLN A 147 1.96 17.53 -3.89
N ILE A 148 3.03 16.74 -3.80
CA ILE A 148 3.00 15.31 -3.52
C ILE A 148 3.90 15.10 -2.29
N ASP A 149 3.33 14.80 -1.14
CA ASP A 149 4.11 14.43 0.04
C ASP A 149 4.15 12.89 0.13
N ILE A 150 5.32 12.31 0.40
CA ILE A 150 5.49 10.87 0.64
C ILE A 150 6.13 10.65 2.01
N CYS A 151 5.58 9.72 2.78
CA CYS A 151 6.13 9.27 4.06
C CYS A 151 6.63 7.84 3.92
N GLU A 152 7.95 7.67 3.95
CA GLU A 152 8.64 6.37 3.88
C GLU A 152 9.75 6.40 4.95
N MET A 153 9.81 5.38 5.81
CA MET A 153 10.81 5.31 6.87
C MET A 153 12.11 4.65 6.40
N ASP A 154 12.02 3.74 5.42
CA ASP A 154 13.17 2.96 4.96
C ASP A 154 13.88 3.62 3.78
N MET A 155 14.91 4.41 4.07
CA MET A 155 15.79 5.00 3.05
C MET A 155 16.54 3.95 2.22
N MET A 156 16.82 2.77 2.77
CA MET A 156 17.52 1.70 2.04
C MET A 156 16.62 1.11 0.97
N LEU A 157 15.31 1.00 1.23
CA LEU A 157 14.31 0.62 0.23
C LEU A 157 14.34 1.58 -0.97
N ILE A 158 14.30 2.90 -0.72
CA ILE A 158 14.33 3.92 -1.78
C ILE A 158 15.62 3.84 -2.61
N ASP A 159 16.77 3.69 -1.96
CA ASP A 159 18.07 3.61 -2.65
C ASP A 159 18.19 2.34 -3.50
N VAL A 160 17.68 1.18 -3.01
CA VAL A 160 17.61 -0.07 -3.79
C VAL A 160 16.67 0.09 -5.01
N TYR A 161 15.50 0.71 -4.85
CA TYR A 161 14.62 0.97 -6.00
C TYR A 161 15.26 1.93 -7.02
N ARG A 162 16.02 2.94 -6.59
CA ARG A 162 16.78 3.82 -7.48
C ARG A 162 17.89 3.11 -8.25
N GLU A 163 18.62 2.20 -7.61
CA GLU A 163 19.69 1.43 -8.26
C GLU A 163 19.14 0.39 -9.24
N PHE A 164 18.13 -0.37 -8.82
CA PHE A 164 17.67 -1.54 -9.57
C PHE A 164 16.42 -1.30 -10.43
N PHE A 165 15.57 -0.33 -10.11
CA PHE A 165 14.30 -0.06 -10.81
C PHE A 165 14.15 1.43 -11.20
N PRO A 166 15.09 2.02 -11.96
CA PRO A 166 15.10 3.47 -12.22
C PRO A 166 13.83 3.98 -12.89
N GLU A 167 13.17 3.20 -13.76
CA GLU A 167 11.90 3.57 -14.41
C GLU A 167 10.69 3.57 -13.46
N VAL A 168 10.81 2.95 -12.28
CA VAL A 168 9.83 2.98 -11.20
C VAL A 168 10.16 4.15 -10.28
N ALA A 169 11.41 4.21 -9.81
CA ALA A 169 11.91 5.24 -8.91
C ALA A 169 11.96 6.66 -9.52
N VAL A 170 11.81 6.81 -10.85
CA VAL A 170 11.71 8.11 -11.54
C VAL A 170 10.62 9.02 -10.97
N GLY A 171 9.62 8.46 -10.27
CA GLY A 171 8.64 9.23 -9.51
C GLY A 171 9.24 10.25 -8.54
N TYR A 172 10.39 9.95 -7.93
CA TYR A 172 11.11 10.86 -7.04
C TYR A 172 11.77 12.06 -7.74
N ASP A 173 11.90 12.05 -9.07
CA ASP A 173 12.48 13.16 -9.83
C ASP A 173 11.45 14.26 -10.13
N ASP A 174 10.16 14.07 -9.80
CA ASP A 174 9.14 15.10 -9.99
C ASP A 174 9.32 16.24 -8.97
N PRO A 175 9.45 17.51 -9.40
CA PRO A 175 9.74 18.63 -8.50
C PRO A 175 8.61 18.98 -7.52
N ARG A 176 7.44 18.31 -7.61
CA ARG A 176 6.34 18.41 -6.64
C ARG A 176 6.48 17.44 -5.47
N VAL A 177 7.34 16.42 -5.58
CA VAL A 177 7.56 15.39 -4.56
C VAL A 177 8.35 15.95 -3.38
N ARG A 178 7.88 15.61 -2.17
CA ARG A 178 8.53 15.89 -0.90
C ARG A 178 8.59 14.62 -0.09
N LEU A 179 9.78 14.05 0.03
CA LEU A 179 10.05 12.89 0.87
C LEU A 179 10.21 13.32 2.34
N HIS A 180 9.40 12.72 3.20
CA HIS A 180 9.46 12.83 4.65
C HIS A 180 9.91 11.48 5.20
N VAL A 181 11.12 11.42 5.74
CA VAL A 181 11.72 10.17 6.23
C VAL A 181 11.24 9.90 7.66
N MET A 182 10.03 9.35 7.81
CA MET A 182 9.37 9.15 9.10
C MET A 182 8.17 8.17 9.03
N ASP A 183 7.71 7.72 10.20
CA ASP A 183 6.44 6.99 10.35
C ASP A 183 5.25 7.81 9.80
N GLY A 184 4.43 7.18 8.96
CA GLY A 184 3.21 7.80 8.43
C GLY A 184 2.21 8.16 9.51
N GLY A 185 2.15 7.40 10.61
CA GLY A 185 1.36 7.75 11.79
C GLY A 185 1.85 9.04 12.45
N GLU A 186 3.16 9.26 12.54
CA GLU A 186 3.78 10.47 13.08
C GLU A 186 3.53 11.67 12.18
N PHE A 187 3.66 11.49 10.86
CA PHE A 187 3.30 12.52 9.90
C PHE A 187 1.85 12.97 10.09
N LEU A 188 0.90 12.03 10.11
CA LEU A 188 -0.52 12.30 10.34
C LEU A 188 -0.82 12.97 11.69
N ARG A 189 -0.07 12.65 12.76
CA ARG A 189 -0.17 13.35 14.06
C ARG A 189 0.22 14.82 13.97
N SER A 190 1.18 15.17 13.10
CA SER A 190 1.66 16.54 12.88
C SER A 190 0.90 17.31 11.80
N ALA A 191 0.23 16.60 10.90
CA ALA A 191 -0.44 17.17 9.74
C ALA A 191 -1.61 18.09 10.13
N GLN A 192 -1.79 19.16 9.35
CA GLN A 192 -2.95 20.03 9.50
C GLN A 192 -4.22 19.30 9.02
N GLY A 193 -5.29 19.37 9.82
CA GLY A 193 -6.60 18.84 9.42
C GLY A 193 -7.15 19.55 8.17
N GLY A 194 -7.76 18.79 7.27
CA GLY A 194 -8.29 19.32 6.01
C GLY A 194 -7.24 19.76 4.97
N ALA A 195 -6.00 19.28 5.08
CA ALA A 195 -4.89 19.74 4.25
C ALA A 195 -4.74 19.03 2.89
N TYR A 196 -5.30 17.83 2.72
CA TYR A 196 -5.11 16.99 1.52
C TYR A 196 -6.41 16.69 0.78
N ASP A 197 -6.33 16.60 -0.55
CA ASP A 197 -7.42 16.15 -1.42
C ASP A 197 -7.50 14.63 -1.48
N VAL A 198 -6.33 13.98 -1.51
CA VAL A 198 -6.18 12.53 -1.59
C VAL A 198 -5.12 12.06 -0.59
N ILE A 199 -5.39 10.94 0.08
CA ILE A 199 -4.39 10.15 0.81
C ILE A 199 -4.37 8.73 0.21
N ILE A 200 -3.22 8.30 -0.30
CA ILE A 200 -2.97 6.92 -0.71
C ILE A 200 -2.13 6.26 0.38
N VAL A 201 -2.47 5.02 0.74
CA VAL A 201 -1.75 4.25 1.74
C VAL A 201 -1.33 2.91 1.13
N ASP A 202 -0.02 2.70 1.10
CA ASP A 202 0.70 1.59 0.47
C ASP A 202 1.89 1.20 1.36
N ALA A 203 1.62 1.03 2.67
CA ALA A 203 2.62 0.97 3.74
C ALA A 203 2.50 -0.23 4.67
N PHE A 204 1.53 -1.11 4.43
CA PHE A 204 1.18 -2.18 5.36
C PHE A 204 1.07 -3.49 4.60
N ASP A 205 1.45 -4.58 5.28
CA ASP A 205 0.90 -5.89 4.95
C ASP A 205 -0.63 -5.81 4.82
N PRO A 206 -1.24 -6.61 3.95
CA PRO A 206 -2.63 -6.43 3.55
C PRO A 206 -3.58 -6.38 4.75
N ILE A 207 -4.52 -5.42 4.73
CA ILE A 207 -5.32 -5.06 5.90
C ILE A 207 -6.32 -6.14 6.27
N ARG A 208 -6.17 -6.70 7.48
CA ARG A 208 -7.02 -7.76 8.03
C ARG A 208 -7.70 -7.32 9.33
N PRO A 209 -8.94 -7.75 9.63
CA PRO A 209 -9.70 -7.28 10.80
C PRO A 209 -9.03 -7.51 12.17
N ASP A 210 -8.03 -8.39 12.24
CA ASP A 210 -7.22 -8.72 13.41
C ASP A 210 -5.95 -7.86 13.56
N HIS A 211 -5.62 -6.99 12.60
CA HIS A 211 -4.53 -6.02 12.77
C HIS A 211 -4.88 -4.93 13.78
N ASP A 212 -3.93 -4.63 14.67
CA ASP A 212 -4.03 -3.53 15.65
C ASP A 212 -4.32 -2.17 15.01
N ILE A 213 -4.00 -1.97 13.72
CA ILE A 213 -4.29 -0.75 12.98
C ILE A 213 -5.79 -0.39 12.97
N PHE A 214 -6.69 -1.38 13.06
CA PHE A 214 -8.14 -1.15 13.19
C PHE A 214 -8.57 -0.64 14.57
N GLY A 215 -7.83 -1.01 15.63
CA GLY A 215 -7.99 -0.44 16.97
C GLY A 215 -7.25 0.88 17.16
N SER A 216 -6.36 1.23 16.23
CA SER A 216 -5.54 2.44 16.27
C SER A 216 -6.30 3.68 15.76
N PRO A 217 -5.91 4.89 16.19
CA PRO A 217 -6.47 6.13 15.66
C PRO A 217 -5.98 6.46 14.22
N PHE A 218 -5.23 5.57 13.54
CA PHE A 218 -4.62 5.87 12.24
C PHE A 218 -5.64 6.36 11.21
N PHE A 219 -6.72 5.60 10.97
CA PHE A 219 -7.73 5.97 9.99
C PHE A 219 -8.59 7.17 10.40
N GLU A 220 -8.76 7.42 11.69
CA GLU A 220 -9.38 8.66 12.19
C GLU A 220 -8.49 9.89 11.88
N MET A 221 -7.16 9.74 12.02
CA MET A 221 -6.20 10.79 11.63
C MET A 221 -6.17 10.99 10.10
N VAL A 222 -6.24 9.93 9.30
CA VAL A 222 -6.39 10.02 7.83
C VAL A 222 -7.66 10.81 7.47
N ALA A 223 -8.81 10.42 8.01
CA ALA A 223 -10.09 11.09 7.75
C ALA A 223 -10.09 12.57 8.19
N LYS A 224 -9.43 12.90 9.30
CA LYS A 224 -9.24 14.29 9.78
C LYS A 224 -8.28 15.11 8.90
N THR A 225 -7.29 14.46 8.29
CA THR A 225 -6.23 15.10 7.48
C THR A 225 -6.70 15.40 6.05
N LEU A 226 -7.65 14.61 5.55
CA LEU A 226 -8.42 14.92 4.34
C LEU A 226 -9.34 16.13 4.52
N ARG A 227 -9.51 16.93 3.46
CA ARG A 227 -10.57 17.96 3.39
C ARG A 227 -11.97 17.34 3.34
N GLU A 228 -13.01 18.18 3.43
CA GLU A 228 -14.38 17.78 3.13
C GLU A 228 -14.51 17.24 1.70
N GLY A 229 -15.12 16.07 1.52
CA GLY A 229 -15.15 15.30 0.27
C GLY A 229 -13.76 14.93 -0.28
N GLY A 230 -12.74 14.88 0.58
CA GLY A 230 -11.42 14.32 0.27
C GLY A 230 -11.46 12.80 0.33
N VAL A 231 -10.57 12.13 -0.39
CA VAL A 231 -10.62 10.68 -0.61
C VAL A 231 -9.39 9.93 -0.11
N MET A 232 -9.61 8.78 0.52
CA MET A 232 -8.58 7.79 0.83
C MET A 232 -8.66 6.64 -0.19
N CYS A 233 -7.51 6.12 -0.61
CA CYS A 233 -7.38 4.80 -1.23
C CYS A 233 -6.33 4.00 -0.47
N ILE A 234 -6.60 2.71 -0.24
CA ILE A 234 -5.69 1.81 0.47
C ILE A 234 -5.78 0.40 -0.11
N GLN A 235 -4.66 -0.31 -0.13
CA GLN A 235 -4.63 -1.75 -0.42
C GLN A 235 -5.58 -2.49 0.54
N ALA A 236 -6.38 -3.42 0.02
CA ALA A 236 -7.41 -4.11 0.78
C ALA A 236 -7.53 -5.61 0.45
N GLU A 237 -6.39 -6.32 0.41
CA GLU A 237 -6.28 -7.78 0.20
C GLU A 237 -6.92 -8.34 -1.10
N SER A 238 -6.74 -9.64 -1.33
CA SER A 238 -7.54 -10.39 -2.30
C SER A 238 -8.90 -10.84 -1.77
N LEU A 239 -9.93 -10.68 -2.59
CA LEU A 239 -11.28 -11.26 -2.39
C LEU A 239 -11.30 -12.79 -2.24
N TRP A 240 -10.25 -13.49 -2.69
CA TRP A 240 -10.19 -14.95 -2.60
C TRP A 240 -9.66 -15.46 -1.26
N PHE A 241 -9.11 -14.60 -0.40
CA PHE A 241 -8.51 -15.03 0.86
C PHE A 241 -9.49 -14.95 2.03
N PRO A 242 -9.62 -16.03 2.84
CA PRO A 242 -10.46 -16.03 4.04
C PRO A 242 -10.06 -14.99 5.10
N SER A 243 -8.85 -14.43 5.02
CA SER A 243 -8.36 -13.33 5.86
C SER A 243 -9.15 -12.03 5.65
N LEU A 244 -9.69 -11.80 4.44
CA LEU A 244 -10.45 -10.60 4.11
C LEU A 244 -11.93 -10.75 4.48
N ASN A 245 -12.29 -10.29 5.69
CA ASN A 245 -13.69 -10.08 6.05
C ASN A 245 -14.19 -8.74 5.48
N LEU A 246 -14.47 -8.72 4.18
CA LEU A 246 -14.92 -7.54 3.45
C LEU A 246 -16.13 -6.80 4.08
N PRO A 247 -17.16 -7.49 4.62
CA PRO A 247 -18.28 -6.82 5.30
C PRO A 247 -17.85 -6.08 6.57
N GLN A 248 -16.98 -6.70 7.38
CA GLN A 248 -16.44 -6.08 8.59
C GLN A 248 -15.53 -4.90 8.24
N LEU A 249 -14.69 -5.02 7.21
CA LEU A 249 -13.84 -3.95 6.68
C LEU A 249 -14.71 -2.72 6.34
N ILE A 250 -15.71 -2.89 5.47
CA ILE A 250 -16.58 -1.81 5.03
C ILE A 250 -17.45 -1.26 6.16
N HIS A 251 -17.94 -2.10 7.08
CA HIS A 251 -18.66 -1.62 8.27
C HIS A 251 -17.76 -0.73 9.13
N THR A 252 -16.51 -1.14 9.37
CA THR A 252 -15.55 -0.37 10.18
C THR A 252 -15.23 0.96 9.52
N PHE A 253 -14.96 0.99 8.21
CA PHE A 253 -14.67 2.24 7.51
C PHE A 253 -15.89 3.16 7.36
N ARG A 254 -17.13 2.64 7.26
CA ARG A 254 -18.38 3.45 7.36
C ARG A 254 -18.54 4.10 8.75
N ASN A 255 -17.92 3.56 9.80
CA ASN A 255 -17.91 4.18 11.13
C ASN A 255 -16.94 5.37 11.22
N ILE A 256 -15.92 5.43 10.37
CA ILE A 256 -14.90 6.49 10.33
C ILE A 256 -15.24 7.53 9.25
N PHE A 257 -15.39 7.09 8.00
CA PHE A 257 -15.68 7.91 6.83
C PHE A 257 -17.20 8.04 6.63
N LYS A 258 -17.66 9.26 6.35
CA LYS A 258 -19.10 9.62 6.30
C LYS A 258 -19.62 9.97 4.92
N GLY A 259 -18.77 9.97 3.90
CA GLY A 259 -19.17 9.95 2.51
C GLY A 259 -19.25 8.50 1.97
N SER A 260 -18.77 8.29 0.76
CA SER A 260 -18.79 6.99 0.09
C SER A 260 -17.75 6.03 0.67
N VAL A 261 -18.08 4.74 0.72
CA VAL A 261 -17.16 3.64 1.07
C VAL A 261 -17.39 2.51 0.08
N ASN A 262 -16.40 2.25 -0.77
CA ASN A 262 -16.48 1.31 -1.88
C ASN A 262 -15.22 0.44 -1.93
N TYR A 263 -15.38 -0.79 -2.41
CA TYR A 263 -14.27 -1.71 -2.67
C TYR A 263 -14.13 -1.93 -4.19
N ALA A 264 -12.92 -1.79 -4.70
CA ALA A 264 -12.53 -2.09 -6.06
C ALA A 264 -11.54 -3.27 -6.07
N TRP A 265 -11.39 -3.94 -7.21
CA TRP A 265 -10.38 -4.98 -7.42
C TRP A 265 -9.77 -4.93 -8.82
N THR A 266 -8.54 -5.40 -8.96
CA THR A 266 -7.82 -5.48 -10.24
C THR A 266 -6.96 -6.75 -10.32
N PRO A 267 -6.77 -7.35 -11.51
CA PRO A 267 -5.76 -8.40 -11.71
C PRO A 267 -4.33 -7.85 -11.60
N VAL A 268 -3.51 -8.49 -10.78
CA VAL A 268 -2.05 -8.31 -10.71
C VAL A 268 -1.45 -9.71 -10.72
N PRO A 269 -1.02 -10.24 -11.89
CA PRO A 269 -0.65 -11.64 -12.04
C PRO A 269 0.45 -12.15 -11.10
N ALA A 270 1.39 -11.30 -10.71
CA ALA A 270 2.46 -11.62 -9.76
C ALA A 270 1.97 -11.78 -8.32
N PHE A 271 0.91 -11.08 -7.91
CA PHE A 271 0.45 -11.08 -6.53
C PHE A 271 -0.27 -12.39 -6.16
N PRO A 272 -0.30 -12.75 -4.87
CA PRO A 272 -1.05 -13.90 -4.38
C PRO A 272 -2.51 -13.91 -4.90
N SER A 273 -2.97 -15.07 -5.39
CA SER A 273 -4.25 -15.27 -6.12
C SER A 273 -4.41 -14.57 -7.49
N GLY A 274 -3.46 -13.73 -7.91
CA GLY A 274 -3.47 -13.01 -9.19
C GLY A 274 -4.40 -11.79 -9.25
N VAL A 275 -5.01 -11.38 -8.13
CA VAL A 275 -5.87 -10.19 -8.00
C VAL A 275 -5.62 -9.50 -6.67
N ILE A 276 -5.87 -8.19 -6.63
CA ILE A 276 -5.75 -7.38 -5.41
C ILE A 276 -6.86 -6.34 -5.33
N GLY A 277 -7.23 -6.00 -4.10
CA GLY A 277 -8.31 -5.08 -3.78
C GLY A 277 -7.83 -3.70 -3.34
N PHE A 278 -8.73 -2.73 -3.46
CA PHE A 278 -8.57 -1.38 -2.96
C PHE A 278 -9.83 -0.95 -2.21
N LEU A 279 -9.68 -0.42 -1.00
CA LEU A 279 -10.77 0.24 -0.31
C LEU A 279 -10.67 1.75 -0.56
N LEU A 280 -11.73 2.31 -1.13
CA LEU A 280 -11.88 3.74 -1.35
C LEU A 280 -12.91 4.32 -0.38
N CYS A 281 -12.56 5.43 0.26
CA CYS A 281 -13.41 6.11 1.23
C CYS A 281 -13.39 7.62 1.00
N SER A 282 -14.51 8.31 1.17
CA SER A 282 -14.56 9.77 1.19
C SER A 282 -15.04 10.31 2.53
N THR A 283 -14.51 11.46 2.94
CA THR A 283 -15.02 12.21 4.10
C THR A 283 -16.41 12.77 3.81
N GLU A 284 -17.07 13.30 4.86
CA GLU A 284 -18.28 14.13 4.68
C GLU A 284 -17.95 15.36 3.83
N GLY A 285 -18.87 15.81 2.97
CA GLY A 285 -18.67 16.93 2.06
C GLY A 285 -19.36 16.71 0.71
N PRO A 286 -18.79 17.22 -0.40
CA PRO A 286 -19.27 16.92 -1.75
C PRO A 286 -19.33 15.42 -2.05
N ASP A 287 -20.43 14.97 -2.66
CA ASP A 287 -20.63 13.56 -3.02
C ASP A 287 -19.53 13.05 -3.97
N VAL A 288 -18.98 11.86 -3.66
CA VAL A 288 -17.98 11.17 -4.48
C VAL A 288 -18.55 9.85 -4.99
N ASP A 289 -18.78 9.75 -6.30
CA ASP A 289 -19.12 8.49 -6.96
C ASP A 289 -17.85 7.80 -7.45
N PHE A 290 -17.28 6.93 -6.60
CA PHE A 290 -16.10 6.15 -6.95
C PHE A 290 -16.32 5.24 -8.16
N THR A 291 -17.56 4.92 -8.55
CA THR A 291 -17.81 4.01 -9.69
C THR A 291 -17.72 4.71 -11.04
N ARG A 292 -17.67 6.05 -11.08
CA ARG A 292 -17.74 6.86 -12.31
C ARG A 292 -16.71 8.00 -12.26
N PRO A 293 -15.56 7.88 -12.94
CA PRO A 293 -14.51 8.88 -12.87
C PRO A 293 -14.99 10.21 -13.46
N VAL A 294 -14.90 11.28 -12.66
CA VAL A 294 -15.27 12.65 -13.03
C VAL A 294 -14.09 13.45 -13.60
N ASN A 295 -12.87 12.97 -13.36
CA ASN A 295 -11.61 13.52 -13.83
C ASN A 295 -10.77 12.42 -14.51
N PRO A 296 -11.27 11.73 -15.56
CA PRO A 296 -10.51 10.69 -16.24
C PRO A 296 -9.30 11.30 -16.95
N LEU A 297 -8.18 10.58 -16.94
CA LEU A 297 -6.97 10.99 -17.65
C LEU A 297 -7.18 10.95 -19.18
N ASP A 298 -6.81 12.03 -19.88
CA ASP A 298 -6.86 12.11 -21.34
C ASP A 298 -5.52 11.71 -21.97
N HIS A 299 -5.45 10.46 -22.41
CA HIS A 299 -4.26 9.85 -23.03
C HIS A 299 -4.19 9.98 -24.56
N GLN A 300 -5.22 10.54 -25.21
CA GLN A 300 -5.28 10.56 -26.68
C GLN A 300 -4.43 11.69 -27.30
N ASN A 301 -3.99 12.65 -26.48
CA ASN A 301 -3.17 13.77 -26.91
C ASN A 301 -1.83 13.79 -26.17
N ALA A 302 -0.72 13.61 -26.90
CA ALA A 302 0.63 13.63 -26.33
C ALA A 302 1.01 14.98 -25.69
N ALA A 303 0.29 16.07 -25.97
CA ALA A 303 0.45 17.34 -25.26
C ALA A 303 -0.02 17.29 -23.80
N ASN A 304 -0.73 16.23 -23.38
CA ASN A 304 -1.23 16.05 -22.02
C ASN A 304 -0.27 15.27 -21.10
N PHE A 305 0.87 14.77 -21.61
CA PHE A 305 1.85 14.08 -20.77
C PHE A 305 2.53 15.07 -19.81
N PHE A 306 2.12 15.01 -18.53
CA PHE A 306 2.58 15.88 -17.46
C PHE A 306 3.39 15.10 -16.42
N GLY A 307 4.26 15.80 -15.69
CA GLY A 307 5.13 15.19 -14.68
C GLY A 307 6.29 14.38 -15.28
N VAL A 308 6.76 13.39 -14.53
CA VAL A 308 7.87 12.51 -14.94
C VAL A 308 7.43 11.38 -15.85
N ALA A 309 6.19 10.90 -15.75
CA ALA A 309 5.65 9.85 -16.62
C ALA A 309 5.53 10.33 -18.09
N LYS A 310 6.26 9.68 -19.01
CA LYS A 310 6.32 10.09 -20.43
C LYS A 310 5.45 9.26 -21.38
N GLU A 311 5.19 8.02 -21.02
CA GLU A 311 4.37 7.07 -21.80
C GLU A 311 2.94 7.03 -21.26
N PRO A 312 1.90 6.70 -22.07
CA PRO A 312 0.54 6.52 -21.57
C PRO A 312 0.46 5.36 -20.55
N PRO A 313 -0.54 5.36 -19.65
CA PRO A 313 -0.87 4.21 -18.81
C PRO A 313 -1.05 2.94 -19.65
N LYS A 314 -0.53 1.84 -19.13
CA LYS A 314 -0.50 0.51 -19.77
C LYS A 314 -1.77 -0.28 -19.47
N PHE A 315 -2.46 0.03 -18.38
CA PHE A 315 -3.56 -0.75 -17.81
C PHE A 315 -4.83 0.08 -17.57
N TYR A 316 -4.71 1.18 -16.82
CA TYR A 316 -5.84 2.00 -16.40
C TYR A 316 -6.51 2.73 -17.57
N ASN A 317 -7.84 2.74 -17.55
CA ASN A 317 -8.68 3.58 -18.38
C ASN A 317 -10.06 3.72 -17.69
N ALA A 318 -10.92 4.61 -18.21
CA ALA A 318 -12.22 4.88 -17.58
C ALA A 318 -13.18 3.67 -17.56
N GLU A 319 -13.07 2.72 -18.50
CA GLU A 319 -13.88 1.50 -18.52
C GLU A 319 -13.41 0.52 -17.44
N ILE A 320 -12.09 0.32 -17.33
CA ILE A 320 -11.46 -0.48 -16.26
C ILE A 320 -11.72 0.12 -14.88
N HIS A 321 -11.71 1.45 -14.74
CA HIS A 321 -12.10 2.14 -13.51
C HIS A 321 -13.49 1.69 -13.05
N SER A 322 -14.53 1.85 -13.89
CA SER A 322 -15.90 1.43 -13.52
C SER A 322 -16.03 -0.09 -13.35
N ALA A 323 -15.36 -0.88 -14.19
CA ALA A 323 -15.38 -2.34 -14.11
C ALA A 323 -14.73 -2.89 -12.83
N SER A 324 -13.76 -2.17 -12.25
CA SER A 324 -13.12 -2.56 -10.99
C SER A 324 -14.06 -2.58 -9.78
N PHE A 325 -15.25 -1.98 -9.87
CA PHE A 325 -16.29 -2.06 -8.83
C PHE A 325 -17.32 -3.18 -9.10
N CYS A 326 -17.23 -3.89 -10.23
CA CYS A 326 -18.07 -5.04 -10.54
C CYS A 326 -17.53 -6.30 -9.87
N LEU A 327 -17.84 -6.48 -8.58
CA LEU A 327 -17.37 -7.64 -7.81
C LEU A 327 -18.10 -8.94 -8.19
N PRO A 328 -17.43 -10.11 -8.08
CA PRO A 328 -18.08 -11.42 -8.18
C PRO A 328 -19.24 -11.57 -7.18
N SER A 329 -20.27 -12.35 -7.52
CA SER A 329 -21.45 -12.54 -6.66
C SER A 329 -21.10 -12.94 -5.22
N PHE A 330 -20.13 -13.83 -5.02
CA PHE A 330 -19.76 -14.29 -3.68
C PHE A 330 -19.20 -13.17 -2.78
N ALA A 331 -18.58 -12.13 -3.36
CA ALA A 331 -18.07 -10.97 -2.63
C ALA A 331 -19.16 -9.89 -2.51
N ARG A 332 -19.89 -9.63 -3.59
CA ARG A 332 -21.00 -8.66 -3.64
C ARG A 332 -22.12 -9.00 -2.66
N ASP A 333 -22.49 -10.28 -2.56
CA ASP A 333 -23.63 -10.73 -1.74
C ASP A 333 -23.34 -10.65 -0.23
N CYS A 334 -22.16 -10.18 0.15
CA CYS A 334 -21.77 -9.91 1.53
C CYS A 334 -21.80 -8.41 1.93
N LEU A 335 -21.98 -7.46 0.99
CA LEU A 335 -21.78 -6.00 1.16
C LEU A 335 -22.92 -5.17 1.78
#